data_AF-A0AAW1LXQ4-F1
#
_entry.id   AF-A0AAW1LXQ4-F1
#
_cell.length_a   1.000
_cell.length_b   1.000
_cell.length_c   1.000
_cell.angle_alpha   90.00
_cell.angle_beta   90.00
_cell.angle_gamma   90.00
#
_symmetry.space_group_name_H-M   'P 1'
#
loop_
_entity.id
_entity.type
_entity.pdbx_description
1 polymer ?
#
loop_
_entity_poly.entity_id
_entity_poly.type
_entity_poly.pdbx_seq_one_letter_code
_entity_poly.pdbx_strand_id
1 'polypeptide(L)'
;MLNHPGVPMTIYDIAGVVGKAFPLALTPSNIIKGFERTGIYPFNFDIFDESEFLSSYVTDRAQARNGIRKGKKQAKSTALTDTPNKEEIELAHGQKIQKIRLREMKQRQKEHKPNKTAQQMKNNLKRKLFIISSSSESDVELEKICNDSTDDSITEEKVPNESLSEGNFVLVKFPTKKSIRFYVAKIVNIENLDYYLTYLTKGLGRTFTYPEKKDDDVKEREDIVMELPKPEILGGTERAFKKFKFNVDLTDFSIY
;
A
#
# COMPACT_ATOMS: atom_id res chain seq x y z
N MET A 1 -6.88 -1.08 -43.97
CA MET A 1 -7.56 -2.33 -43.59
C MET A 1 -8.53 -2.72 -44.70
N LEU A 2 -8.01 -3.20 -45.83
CA LEU A 2 -8.84 -3.61 -46.98
C LEU A 2 -8.91 -5.13 -47.14
N ASN A 3 -8.06 -5.87 -46.42
CA ASN A 3 -8.02 -7.31 -46.46
C ASN A 3 -8.68 -7.83 -45.16
N HIS A 4 -9.71 -8.67 -45.29
CA HIS A 4 -10.50 -9.30 -44.21
C HIS A 4 -11.57 -8.41 -43.52
N PRO A 5 -12.54 -7.84 -44.27
CA PRO A 5 -13.69 -7.16 -43.66
C PRO A 5 -14.53 -8.16 -42.84
N GLY A 6 -15.03 -7.73 -41.67
CA GLY A 6 -15.91 -8.52 -40.81
C GLY A 6 -15.22 -9.51 -39.88
N VAL A 7 -13.89 -9.64 -39.94
CA VAL A 7 -13.12 -10.45 -38.99
C VAL A 7 -12.74 -9.59 -37.77
N PRO A 8 -13.07 -10.01 -36.53
CA PRO A 8 -12.68 -9.26 -35.34
C PRO A 8 -11.16 -9.34 -35.13
N MET A 9 -10.53 -8.20 -34.85
CA MET A 9 -9.10 -8.11 -34.57
C MET A 9 -8.78 -8.71 -33.20
N THR A 10 -7.78 -9.60 -33.13
CA THR A 10 -7.34 -10.18 -31.85
C THR A 10 -6.34 -9.26 -31.13
N ILE A 11 -6.11 -9.51 -29.85
CA ILE A 11 -5.10 -8.78 -29.07
C ILE A 11 -3.68 -8.93 -29.63
N TYR A 12 -3.38 -10.04 -30.31
CA TYR A 12 -2.09 -10.29 -30.95
C TYR A 12 -1.92 -9.47 -32.23
N ASP A 13 -3.00 -9.33 -33.00
CA ASP A 13 -3.02 -8.48 -34.19
C ASP A 13 -2.79 -7.02 -33.83
N ILE A 14 -3.43 -6.54 -32.74
CA ILE A 14 -3.21 -5.19 -32.21
C ILE A 14 -1.74 -5.00 -31.85
N ALA A 15 -1.14 -5.93 -31.11
CA ALA A 15 0.28 -5.84 -30.74
C ALA A 15 1.18 -5.79 -31.98
N GLY A 16 0.90 -6.61 -33.01
CA GLY A 16 1.64 -6.60 -34.28
C GLY A 16 1.49 -5.30 -35.07
N VAL A 17 0.30 -4.71 -35.10
CA VAL A 17 0.05 -3.41 -35.75
C VAL A 17 0.74 -2.28 -35.00
N VAL A 18 0.61 -2.25 -33.67
CA VAL A 18 1.25 -1.23 -32.83
C VAL A 18 2.77 -1.34 -32.93
N GLY A 19 3.33 -2.55 -32.91
CA GLY A 19 4.78 -2.75 -33.08
C GLY A 19 5.33 -2.19 -34.38
N LYS A 20 4.54 -2.15 -35.45
CA LYS A 20 4.91 -1.54 -36.73
C LYS A 20 4.66 -0.02 -36.77
N ALA A 21 3.51 0.43 -36.26
CA ALA A 21 3.09 1.82 -36.34
C ALA A 21 3.84 2.73 -35.35
N PHE A 22 4.11 2.24 -34.14
CA PHE A 22 4.73 3.01 -33.06
C PHE A 22 6.11 3.58 -33.41
N PRO A 23 7.10 2.82 -33.93
CA PRO A 23 8.40 3.37 -34.29
C PRO A 23 8.31 4.38 -35.45
N LEU A 24 7.31 4.25 -36.33
CA LEU A 24 7.08 5.20 -37.42
C LEU A 24 6.44 6.49 -36.91
N ALA A 25 5.47 6.39 -36.01
CA ALA A 25 4.76 7.52 -35.44
C ALA A 25 5.66 8.35 -34.51
N LEU A 26 6.43 7.70 -33.64
CA LEU A 26 7.29 8.35 -32.64
C LEU A 26 8.70 8.68 -33.16
N THR A 27 8.79 9.12 -34.41
CA THR A 27 10.02 9.73 -34.91
C THR A 27 10.08 11.20 -34.48
N PRO A 28 11.27 11.75 -34.19
CA PRO A 28 11.42 13.16 -33.84
C PRO A 28 10.78 14.08 -34.89
N SER A 29 10.92 13.76 -36.17
CA SER A 29 10.32 14.52 -37.26
C SER A 29 8.80 14.57 -37.21
N ASN A 30 8.13 13.45 -36.88
CA ASN A 30 6.67 13.42 -36.79
C ASN A 30 6.17 14.13 -35.52
N ILE A 31 6.88 13.97 -34.41
CA ILE A 31 6.56 14.66 -33.16
C ILE A 31 6.70 16.17 -33.32
N ILE A 32 7.82 16.66 -33.88
CA ILE A 32 8.08 18.08 -34.12
C ILE A 32 7.02 18.66 -35.06
N LYS A 33 6.69 17.97 -36.15
CA LYS A 33 5.60 18.41 -37.06
C LYS A 33 4.24 18.49 -36.35
N GLY A 34 3.97 17.62 -35.39
CA GLY A 34 2.75 17.69 -34.57
C GLY A 34 2.69 18.97 -33.72
N PHE A 35 3.81 19.35 -33.09
CA PHE A 35 3.91 20.60 -32.34
C PHE A 35 3.87 21.84 -33.24
N GLU A 36 4.45 21.75 -34.44
CA GLU A 36 4.43 22.83 -35.43
C GLU A 36 3.00 23.10 -35.91
N ARG A 37 2.23 22.04 -36.20
CA ARG A 37 0.83 22.14 -36.63
C ARG A 37 -0.10 22.73 -35.61
N THR A 38 0.22 22.62 -34.33
CA THR A 38 -0.57 23.18 -33.22
C THR A 38 -0.08 24.56 -32.79
N GLY A 39 1.01 25.06 -33.39
CA GLY A 39 1.59 26.35 -33.03
C GLY A 39 2.21 26.33 -31.63
N ILE A 40 2.47 25.15 -31.07
CA ILE A 40 3.13 24.98 -29.78
C ILE A 40 4.64 25.17 -29.96
N TYR A 41 5.20 24.63 -31.04
CA TYR A 41 6.61 24.81 -31.37
C TYR A 41 6.88 24.75 -32.88
N PRO A 42 7.42 25.82 -33.49
CA PRO A 42 7.64 27.14 -32.90
C PRO A 42 6.30 27.77 -32.46
N PHE A 43 6.36 28.63 -31.44
CA PHE A 43 5.14 29.22 -30.91
C PHE A 43 4.50 30.16 -31.94
N ASN A 44 3.25 29.87 -32.31
CA ASN A 44 2.45 30.70 -33.22
C ASN A 44 1.00 30.76 -32.72
N PHE A 45 0.56 31.94 -32.29
CA PHE A 45 -0.79 32.14 -31.76
C PHE A 45 -1.84 32.33 -32.86
N ASP A 46 -1.43 32.72 -34.07
CA ASP A 46 -2.29 32.97 -35.23
C ASP A 46 -2.41 31.71 -36.13
N ILE A 47 -2.20 30.52 -35.58
CA ILE A 47 -2.18 29.29 -36.39
C ILE A 47 -3.57 28.76 -36.76
N PHE A 48 -4.58 29.07 -35.94
CA PHE A 48 -5.96 28.65 -36.16
C PHE A 48 -6.79 29.83 -36.65
N ASP A 49 -7.63 29.60 -37.65
CA ASP A 49 -8.55 30.61 -38.18
C ASP A 49 -9.85 30.66 -37.36
N GLU A 50 -10.55 31.80 -37.36
CA GLU A 50 -11.81 31.96 -36.61
C GLU A 50 -12.86 30.89 -36.98
N SER A 51 -12.81 30.42 -38.23
CA SER A 51 -13.68 29.36 -38.75
C SER A 51 -13.51 28.01 -38.02
N GLU A 52 -12.33 27.70 -37.50
CA GLU A 52 -12.06 26.46 -36.75
C GLU A 52 -12.66 26.51 -35.33
N PHE A 53 -12.96 27.71 -34.83
CA PHE A 53 -13.64 27.93 -33.56
C PHE A 53 -15.17 27.93 -33.68
N LEU A 54 -15.74 27.75 -34.89
CA LEU A 54 -17.20 27.77 -35.11
C LEU A 54 -17.99 26.81 -34.19
N SER A 55 -17.38 25.69 -33.80
CA SER A 55 -18.00 24.71 -32.92
C SER A 55 -18.13 25.18 -31.45
N SER A 56 -17.27 26.10 -30.98
CA SER A 56 -17.32 26.59 -29.58
C SER A 56 -18.37 27.68 -29.35
N TYR A 57 -18.83 28.38 -30.41
CA TYR A 57 -19.84 29.44 -30.29
C TYR A 57 -21.16 28.97 -29.65
N VAL A 58 -21.47 27.68 -29.73
CA VAL A 58 -22.67 27.11 -29.07
C VAL A 58 -22.60 27.23 -27.53
N THR A 59 -21.39 27.30 -26.98
CA THR A 59 -21.13 27.48 -25.55
C THR A 59 -21.01 28.94 -25.10
N ASP A 60 -20.78 29.86 -26.04
CA ASP A 60 -20.72 31.32 -25.80
C ASP A 60 -22.13 31.94 -25.68
N ARG A 61 -22.97 31.30 -24.87
CA ARG A 61 -24.26 31.87 -24.48
C ARG A 61 -24.02 32.87 -23.37
N ALA A 62 -24.43 34.12 -23.59
CA ALA A 62 -24.52 35.12 -22.54
C ALA A 62 -25.25 34.48 -21.34
N GLN A 63 -24.60 34.41 -20.18
CA GLN A 63 -25.23 33.87 -18.98
C GLN A 63 -26.51 34.65 -18.72
N ALA A 64 -27.66 33.98 -18.81
CA ALA A 64 -28.94 34.61 -18.52
C ALA A 64 -28.89 35.17 -17.10
N ARG A 65 -28.80 36.50 -16.99
CA ARG A 65 -28.72 37.25 -15.74
C ARG A 65 -30.06 37.32 -15.00
N ASN A 66 -30.92 36.31 -15.15
CA ASN A 66 -32.27 36.33 -14.60
C ASN A 66 -32.46 35.16 -13.63
N GLY A 67 -32.37 35.52 -12.35
CA GLY A 67 -32.68 34.66 -11.21
C GLY A 67 -31.71 34.95 -10.08
N ILE A 68 -32.21 35.51 -8.98
CA ILE A 68 -31.53 35.50 -7.68
C ILE A 68 -31.39 34.04 -7.27
N ARG A 69 -30.37 33.37 -7.81
CA ARG A 69 -29.97 32.04 -7.35
C ARG A 69 -29.34 32.28 -5.99
N LYS A 70 -29.93 31.74 -4.91
CA LYS A 70 -29.23 31.60 -3.63
C LYS A 70 -27.90 30.93 -3.95
N GLY A 71 -26.82 31.71 -3.90
CA GLY A 71 -25.51 31.26 -4.34
C GLY A 71 -25.17 29.96 -3.64
N LYS A 72 -24.75 28.94 -4.39
CA LYS A 72 -23.96 27.87 -3.79
C LYS A 72 -22.80 28.57 -3.08
N LYS A 73 -22.63 28.30 -1.78
CA LYS A 73 -21.47 28.79 -1.03
C LYS A 73 -20.24 28.42 -1.85
N GLN A 74 -19.49 29.42 -2.31
CA GLN A 74 -18.24 29.17 -2.99
C GLN A 74 -17.35 28.42 -2.00
N ALA A 75 -17.05 27.16 -2.29
CA ALA A 75 -16.04 26.44 -1.56
C ALA A 75 -14.72 27.14 -1.87
N LYS A 76 -14.15 27.83 -0.87
CA LYS A 76 -12.79 28.35 -0.99
C LYS A 76 -11.89 27.16 -1.26
N SER A 77 -11.02 27.25 -2.27
CA SER A 77 -10.06 26.21 -2.61
C SER A 77 -9.31 25.78 -1.36
N THR A 78 -9.43 24.51 -0.99
CA THR A 78 -8.75 23.92 0.17
C THR A 78 -7.28 23.70 -0.17
N ALA A 79 -6.52 24.78 -0.29
CA ALA A 79 -5.07 24.73 -0.30
C ALA A 79 -4.57 24.82 1.14
N LEU A 80 -3.67 23.91 1.52
CA LEU A 80 -3.05 23.80 2.85
C LEU A 80 -2.00 24.91 3.05
N THR A 81 -2.46 26.15 3.02
CA THR A 81 -1.66 27.34 3.27
C THR A 81 -2.38 28.21 4.29
N ASP A 82 -1.60 28.93 5.09
CA ASP A 82 -2.06 29.77 6.19
C ASP A 82 -3.07 30.83 5.71
N THR A 83 -4.34 30.47 5.83
CA THR A 83 -5.47 31.39 5.72
C THR A 83 -6.10 31.49 7.11
N PRO A 84 -6.63 32.66 7.49
CA PRO A 84 -7.07 32.95 8.86
C PRO A 84 -8.25 32.10 9.36
N ASN A 85 -8.76 31.15 8.56
CA ASN A 85 -9.88 30.27 8.89
C ASN A 85 -9.47 28.81 9.18
N LYS A 86 -8.18 28.54 9.46
CA LYS A 86 -7.69 27.17 9.78
C LYS A 86 -8.42 26.54 10.98
N GLU A 87 -8.60 27.30 12.06
CA GLU A 87 -9.26 26.82 13.28
C GLU A 87 -10.73 26.45 13.03
N GLU A 88 -11.46 27.24 12.23
CA GLU A 88 -12.86 26.93 11.87
C GLU A 88 -12.97 25.64 11.04
N ILE A 89 -12.01 25.39 10.16
CA ILE A 89 -11.99 24.19 9.31
C ILE A 89 -11.70 22.94 10.16
N GLU A 90 -10.75 23.03 11.09
CA GLU A 90 -10.41 21.94 12.01
C GLU A 90 -11.57 21.61 12.95
N LEU A 91 -12.25 22.62 13.51
CA LEU A 91 -13.44 22.42 14.33
C LEU A 91 -14.58 21.81 13.53
N ALA A 92 -14.83 22.27 12.31
CA ALA A 92 -15.87 21.69 11.45
C ALA A 92 -15.56 20.24 11.06
N HIS A 93 -14.29 19.90 10.84
CA HIS A 93 -13.84 18.53 10.58
C HIS A 93 -14.02 17.64 11.82
N GLY A 94 -13.60 18.10 12.99
CA GLY A 94 -13.79 17.40 14.27
C GLY A 94 -15.26 17.14 14.59
N GLN A 95 -16.14 18.14 14.40
CA GLN A 95 -17.58 18.00 14.60
C GLN A 95 -18.23 17.00 13.63
N LYS A 96 -17.75 16.91 12.39
CA LYS A 96 -18.20 15.88 11.42
C LYS A 96 -17.79 14.48 11.88
N ILE A 97 -16.55 14.30 12.32
CA ILE A 97 -16.05 13.02 12.85
C ILE A 97 -16.90 12.57 14.05
N GLN A 98 -17.19 13.46 15.00
CA GLN A 98 -18.03 13.13 16.16
C GLN A 98 -19.44 12.69 15.75
N LYS A 99 -20.05 13.35 14.76
CA LYS A 99 -21.37 12.97 14.23
C LYS A 99 -21.36 11.59 13.54
N ILE A 100 -20.29 11.25 12.84
CA ILE A 100 -20.14 9.92 12.21
C ILE A 100 -20.04 8.85 13.31
N ARG A 101 -19.17 9.06 14.31
CA ARG A 101 -18.99 8.13 15.43
C ARG A 101 -20.27 7.89 16.22
N LEU A 102 -21.05 8.95 16.46
CA LEU A 102 -22.38 8.86 17.09
C LEU A 102 -23.39 8.05 16.26
N ARG A 103 -23.34 8.13 14.93
CA ARG A 103 -24.20 7.33 14.04
C ARG A 103 -23.81 5.85 14.07
N GLU A 104 -22.52 5.56 14.03
CA GLU A 104 -21.98 4.20 14.11
C GLU A 104 -22.32 3.53 15.45
N MET A 105 -22.17 4.24 16.57
CA MET A 105 -22.58 3.74 17.89
C MET A 105 -24.09 3.43 17.95
N LYS A 106 -24.93 4.29 17.38
CA LYS A 106 -26.39 4.07 17.31
C LYS A 106 -26.77 2.89 16.40
N GLN A 107 -25.98 2.59 15.36
CA GLN A 107 -26.17 1.41 14.52
C GLN A 107 -25.82 0.12 15.27
N ARG A 108 -24.66 0.09 15.96
CA ARG A 108 -24.25 -1.06 16.79
C ARG A 108 -25.26 -1.38 17.91
N GLN A 109 -25.88 -0.37 18.50
CA GLN A 109 -26.94 -0.56 19.52
C GLN A 109 -28.27 -1.07 18.93
N LYS A 110 -28.55 -0.87 17.63
CA LYS A 110 -29.74 -1.43 16.97
C LYS A 110 -29.56 -2.90 16.59
N GLU A 111 -28.34 -3.33 16.29
CA GLU A 111 -27.99 -4.72 15.94
C GLU A 111 -28.10 -5.67 17.14
N HIS A 112 -27.96 -5.17 18.38
CA HIS A 112 -28.07 -5.95 19.61
C HIS A 112 -29.47 -6.01 20.24
N LYS A 113 -30.53 -5.48 19.62
CA LYS A 113 -31.90 -5.68 20.12
C LYS A 113 -32.39 -7.10 19.78
N PRO A 114 -32.81 -7.92 20.75
CA PRO A 114 -33.30 -9.27 20.46
C PRO A 114 -34.65 -9.19 19.72
N ASN A 115 -34.70 -9.69 18.50
CA ASN A 115 -35.96 -9.92 17.78
C ASN A 115 -36.76 -11.02 18.50
N LYS A 116 -38.02 -10.74 18.86
CA LYS A 116 -38.94 -11.66 19.57
C LYS A 116 -39.50 -12.81 18.70
N THR A 117 -38.78 -13.30 17.72
CA THR A 117 -39.28 -14.33 16.77
C THR A 117 -38.22 -15.38 16.41
N ALA A 118 -37.55 -15.95 17.42
CA ALA A 118 -36.62 -17.09 17.22
C ALA A 118 -36.64 -18.10 18.37
N GLN A 119 -37.81 -18.35 18.96
CA GLN A 119 -37.96 -19.26 20.11
C GLN A 119 -38.46 -20.68 19.73
N GLN A 120 -38.44 -21.06 18.45
CA GLN A 120 -38.95 -22.38 18.01
C GLN A 120 -37.95 -23.33 17.35
N MET A 121 -36.64 -23.01 17.25
CA MET A 121 -35.67 -23.93 16.62
C MET A 121 -34.45 -24.33 17.48
N LYS A 122 -34.45 -24.07 18.80
CA LYS A 122 -33.36 -24.50 19.70
C LYS A 122 -33.63 -25.75 20.55
N ASN A 123 -34.72 -26.47 20.30
CA ASN A 123 -35.06 -27.66 21.10
C ASN A 123 -34.57 -29.00 20.51
N ASN A 124 -33.85 -29.02 19.38
CA ASN A 124 -33.39 -30.26 18.76
C ASN A 124 -31.90 -30.60 18.93
N LEU A 125 -31.08 -29.74 19.53
CA LEU A 125 -29.66 -30.03 19.75
C LEU A 125 -29.32 -30.44 21.20
N LYS A 126 -30.26 -30.31 22.15
CA LYS A 126 -30.06 -30.73 23.55
C LYS A 126 -30.38 -32.21 23.83
N ARG A 127 -30.58 -33.04 22.81
CA ARG A 127 -30.84 -34.49 22.98
C ARG A 127 -29.73 -35.41 22.44
N LYS A 128 -28.60 -34.88 21.96
CA LYS A 128 -27.53 -35.71 21.37
C LYS A 128 -26.21 -35.78 22.16
N LEU A 129 -26.16 -35.28 23.38
CA LEU A 129 -24.96 -35.38 24.24
C LEU A 129 -25.20 -36.14 25.56
N PHE A 130 -26.21 -37.02 25.63
CA PHE A 130 -26.57 -37.78 26.83
C PHE A 130 -26.14 -39.28 26.80
N ILE A 131 -25.34 -39.72 25.84
CA ILE A 131 -24.81 -41.09 25.81
C ILE A 131 -23.42 -40.94 25.17
N ILE A 132 -22.27 -41.16 25.80
CA ILE A 132 -21.81 -42.28 26.61
C ILE A 132 -20.68 -41.77 27.54
N SER A 133 -20.81 -41.99 28.84
CA SER A 133 -19.69 -42.07 29.80
C SER A 133 -19.74 -43.46 30.45
N SER A 134 -18.58 -44.15 30.48
CA SER A 134 -18.16 -45.25 31.36
C SER A 134 -16.98 -45.94 30.66
N SER A 135 -15.72 -45.93 31.14
CA SER A 135 -15.20 -46.58 32.35
C SER A 135 -13.73 -46.09 32.58
N SER A 136 -13.38 -45.46 33.73
CA SER A 136 -12.55 -45.99 34.87
C SER A 136 -11.04 -46.19 34.56
N GLU A 137 -9.99 -45.78 35.32
CA GLU A 137 -9.75 -45.12 36.64
C GLU A 137 -8.32 -44.48 36.71
N SER A 138 -8.09 -43.59 37.72
CA SER A 138 -6.90 -43.33 38.61
C SER A 138 -5.44 -43.54 38.13
N ASP A 139 -4.34 -43.01 38.70
CA ASP A 139 -3.90 -41.97 39.66
C ASP A 139 -2.32 -41.99 39.62
N VAL A 140 -1.65 -40.99 40.23
CA VAL A 140 -0.27 -41.00 40.83
C VAL A 140 1.03 -40.97 39.96
N GLU A 141 1.70 -39.81 40.00
CA GLU A 141 3.06 -39.52 40.54
C GLU A 141 4.31 -40.41 40.32
N LEU A 142 5.41 -39.70 40.01
CA LEU A 142 6.82 -39.82 40.46
C LEU A 142 7.87 -40.68 39.69
N GLU A 143 9.07 -40.11 39.71
CA GLU A 143 10.27 -40.24 38.88
C GLU A 143 11.07 -41.57 38.95
N LYS A 144 11.93 -41.77 37.93
CA LYS A 144 13.35 -42.22 38.03
C LYS A 144 13.99 -42.14 36.61
N ILE A 145 14.99 -41.29 36.32
CA ILE A 145 16.46 -41.42 36.55
C ILE A 145 16.94 -42.85 36.17
N CYS A 146 17.96 -43.15 35.34
CA CYS A 146 19.13 -42.44 34.82
C CYS A 146 19.67 -43.11 33.53
N ASN A 147 20.39 -42.31 32.72
CA ASN A 147 21.71 -42.48 32.08
C ASN A 147 22.17 -43.79 31.41
N ASP A 148 22.72 -43.65 30.19
CA ASP A 148 24.10 -44.01 29.79
C ASP A 148 24.43 -43.31 28.44
N SER A 149 25.18 -42.20 28.35
CA SER A 149 26.64 -41.97 28.35
C SER A 149 27.45 -42.56 27.17
N THR A 150 27.85 -41.68 26.24
CA THR A 150 29.21 -41.49 25.65
C THR A 150 29.14 -40.19 24.84
N ASP A 151 29.57 -39.03 25.35
CA ASP A 151 30.92 -38.44 25.23
C ASP A 151 31.43 -38.30 23.79
N ASP A 152 31.17 -37.15 23.16
CA ASP A 152 32.20 -36.44 22.41
C ASP A 152 31.91 -34.94 22.36
N SER A 153 32.98 -34.16 22.41
CA SER A 153 33.03 -32.78 22.86
C SER A 153 32.96 -31.76 21.71
N ILE A 154 32.46 -30.54 21.99
CA ILE A 154 32.82 -29.26 21.31
C ILE A 154 32.22 -29.11 19.87
N THR A 155 31.43 -28.12 19.46
CA THR A 155 31.22 -26.71 19.82
C THR A 155 29.74 -26.33 19.63
N GLU A 156 29.07 -25.84 20.67
CA GLU A 156 28.02 -24.84 20.48
C GLU A 156 28.70 -23.53 20.05
N GLU A 157 28.77 -23.28 18.75
CA GLU A 157 29.13 -21.95 18.27
C GLU A 157 27.97 -21.00 18.56
N LYS A 158 28.04 -20.39 19.75
CA LYS A 158 27.60 -19.01 19.98
C LYS A 158 28.15 -18.13 18.86
N VAL A 159 27.28 -17.61 18.00
CA VAL A 159 27.54 -16.44 17.15
C VAL A 159 26.27 -15.58 17.20
N PRO A 160 26.40 -14.27 17.44
CA PRO A 160 25.98 -13.67 18.70
C PRO A 160 24.52 -13.21 18.68
N ASN A 161 23.87 -13.32 19.83
CA ASN A 161 22.86 -12.34 20.24
C ASN A 161 23.55 -10.98 20.38
N GLU A 162 23.94 -10.37 19.25
CA GLU A 162 24.06 -8.92 19.18
C GLU A 162 22.64 -8.40 19.33
N SER A 163 22.39 -7.82 20.50
CA SER A 163 21.14 -7.20 20.86
C SER A 163 20.66 -6.32 19.72
N LEU A 164 19.59 -6.73 19.03
CA LEU A 164 18.91 -5.87 18.05
C LEU A 164 18.68 -4.55 18.76
N SER A 165 19.39 -3.51 18.34
CA SER A 165 19.28 -2.19 18.93
C SER A 165 18.45 -1.30 18.02
N GLU A 166 17.73 -0.38 18.62
CA GLU A 166 17.03 0.68 17.89
C GLU A 166 17.98 1.37 16.91
N GLY A 167 17.49 1.62 15.71
CA GLY A 167 18.25 2.27 14.66
C GLY A 167 18.94 1.35 13.66
N ASN A 168 19.06 0.05 13.95
CA ASN A 168 19.70 -0.91 13.04
C ASN A 168 18.76 -1.33 11.90
N PHE A 169 19.36 -1.75 10.79
CA PHE A 169 18.63 -2.24 9.63
C PHE A 169 18.53 -3.76 9.69
N VAL A 170 17.37 -4.29 9.33
CA VAL A 170 17.08 -5.71 9.39
C VAL A 170 16.41 -6.18 8.10
N LEU A 171 16.57 -7.46 7.81
CA LEU A 171 15.83 -8.14 6.75
C LEU A 171 14.64 -8.88 7.35
N VAL A 172 13.45 -8.54 6.89
CA VAL A 172 12.18 -9.07 7.41
C VAL A 172 11.55 -10.01 6.40
N LYS A 173 11.06 -11.15 6.89
CA LYS A 173 10.40 -12.18 6.12
C LYS A 173 8.89 -11.93 6.05
N PHE A 174 8.33 -12.05 4.85
CA PHE A 174 6.89 -11.98 4.60
C PHE A 174 6.43 -13.24 3.86
N PRO A 175 5.86 -14.23 4.57
CA PRO A 175 5.29 -15.41 3.93
C PRO A 175 4.01 -15.03 3.18
N THR A 176 3.91 -15.44 1.92
CA THR A 176 2.68 -15.39 1.13
C THR A 176 2.22 -16.81 0.81
N LYS A 177 1.06 -16.97 0.16
CA LYS A 177 0.48 -18.29 -0.15
C LYS A 177 1.41 -19.24 -0.93
N LYS A 178 2.33 -18.71 -1.74
CA LYS A 178 3.17 -19.50 -2.66
C LYS A 178 4.66 -19.19 -2.58
N SER A 179 5.04 -18.10 -1.94
CA SER A 179 6.43 -17.63 -1.90
C SER A 179 6.70 -16.82 -0.65
N ILE A 180 7.96 -16.70 -0.27
CA ILE A 180 8.41 -15.80 0.78
C ILE A 180 9.00 -14.57 0.11
N ARG A 181 8.55 -13.39 0.54
CA ARG A 181 9.14 -12.11 0.15
C ARG A 181 9.99 -11.58 1.28
N PHE A 182 11.01 -10.80 0.95
CA PHE A 182 11.87 -10.17 1.93
C PHE A 182 11.80 -8.66 1.75
N TYR A 183 11.87 -7.94 2.87
CA TYR A 183 11.87 -6.48 2.89
C TYR A 183 12.97 -5.99 3.81
N VAL A 184 13.57 -4.86 3.43
CA VAL A 184 14.56 -4.20 4.28
C VAL A 184 13.83 -3.19 5.16
N ALA A 185 14.05 -3.26 6.46
CA ALA A 185 13.42 -2.37 7.43
C ALA A 185 14.46 -1.77 8.37
N LYS A 186 14.12 -0.63 8.98
CA LYS A 186 14.88 -0.06 10.10
C LYS A 186 14.06 -0.20 11.38
N ILE A 187 14.71 -0.69 12.44
CA ILE A 187 14.12 -0.75 13.77
C ILE A 187 14.00 0.69 14.32
N VAL A 188 12.77 1.09 14.64
CA VAL A 188 12.47 2.38 15.25
C VAL A 188 12.48 2.26 16.77
N ASN A 189 11.78 1.25 17.29
CA ASN A 189 11.57 1.03 18.72
C ASN A 189 11.40 -0.48 18.97
N ILE A 190 11.65 -0.92 20.20
CA ILE A 190 11.45 -2.29 20.65
C ILE A 190 10.67 -2.24 21.97
N GLU A 191 9.45 -2.77 21.99
CA GLU A 191 8.63 -2.84 23.22
C GLU A 191 8.17 -4.28 23.43
N ASN A 192 8.38 -4.86 24.61
CA ASN A 192 7.82 -6.17 24.99
C ASN A 192 8.06 -7.32 23.98
N LEU A 193 9.21 -7.35 23.29
CA LEU A 193 9.56 -8.28 22.18
C LEU A 193 8.90 -7.98 20.83
N ASP A 194 8.07 -6.95 20.75
CA ASP A 194 7.56 -6.38 19.51
C ASP A 194 8.56 -5.36 18.96
N TYR A 195 8.91 -5.52 17.70
CA TYR A 195 9.82 -4.65 16.98
C TYR A 195 9.00 -3.73 16.08
N TYR A 196 9.09 -2.42 16.32
CA TYR A 196 8.49 -1.41 15.46
C TYR A 196 9.43 -1.09 14.32
N LEU A 197 9.00 -1.39 13.10
CA LEU A 197 9.82 -1.33 11.91
C LEU A 197 9.31 -0.26 10.95
N THR A 198 10.24 0.43 10.29
CA THR A 198 9.96 1.31 9.14
C THR A 198 10.56 0.68 7.89
N TYR A 199 9.74 0.35 6.89
CA TYR A 199 10.22 -0.32 5.69
C TYR A 199 10.86 0.62 4.67
N LEU A 200 11.85 0.08 3.96
CA LEU A 200 12.48 0.72 2.81
C LEU A 200 12.01 0.05 1.53
N THR A 201 11.86 0.86 0.49
CA THR A 201 11.53 0.40 -0.86
C THR A 201 12.80 0.10 -1.65
N LYS A 202 12.79 -1.00 -2.41
CA LYS A 202 13.89 -1.34 -3.30
C LYS A 202 13.84 -0.48 -4.57
N GLY A 203 14.94 0.23 -4.83
CA GLY A 203 15.14 0.99 -6.05
C GLY A 203 15.83 0.17 -7.14
N LEU A 204 16.38 0.87 -8.14
CA LEU A 204 17.21 0.23 -9.16
C LEU A 204 18.52 -0.29 -8.54
N GLY A 205 18.89 -1.53 -8.85
CA GLY A 205 20.13 -2.17 -8.38
C GLY A 205 20.07 -2.59 -6.91
N ARG A 206 21.11 -2.26 -6.13
CA ARG A 206 21.24 -2.58 -4.70
C ARG A 206 20.96 -1.36 -3.80
N THR A 207 20.05 -0.47 -4.25
CA THR A 207 19.74 0.77 -3.55
C THR A 207 18.35 0.73 -2.92
N PHE A 208 18.22 1.37 -1.77
CA PHE A 208 17.00 1.40 -0.97
C PHE A 208 16.65 2.83 -0.58
N THR A 209 15.36 3.16 -0.54
CA THR A 209 14.86 4.50 -0.22
C THR A 209 13.63 4.42 0.67
N TYR A 210 13.45 5.39 1.55
CA TYR A 210 12.19 5.51 2.29
C TYR A 210 11.06 5.90 1.32
N PRO A 211 9.89 5.25 1.42
CA PRO A 211 8.71 5.66 0.68
C PRO A 211 8.22 7.04 1.14
N GLU A 212 7.53 7.77 0.27
CA GLU A 212 6.93 9.09 0.59
C GLU A 212 5.88 8.98 1.71
N LYS A 213 5.14 7.87 1.73
CA LYS A 213 4.26 7.50 2.84
C LYS A 213 5.00 6.49 3.69
N LYS A 214 5.22 6.82 4.97
CA LYS A 214 5.84 5.91 5.94
C LYS A 214 5.06 4.59 5.98
N ASP A 215 5.79 3.49 5.88
CA ASP A 215 5.26 2.14 5.95
C ASP A 215 5.80 1.52 7.24
N ASP A 216 5.01 1.69 8.30
CA ASP A 216 5.34 1.33 9.67
C ASP A 216 4.57 0.07 10.05
N ASP A 217 5.22 -0.89 10.69
CA ASP A 217 4.64 -2.18 11.06
C ASP A 217 5.26 -2.73 12.34
N VAL A 218 4.58 -3.70 12.95
CA VAL A 218 5.00 -4.33 14.20
C VAL A 218 5.27 -5.81 13.93
N LYS A 219 6.46 -6.27 14.33
CA LYS A 219 6.93 -7.62 14.04
C LYS A 219 7.55 -8.28 15.25
N GLU A 220 7.34 -9.59 15.36
CA GLU A 220 8.00 -10.42 16.36
C GLU A 220 9.39 -10.85 15.88
N ARG A 221 10.20 -11.40 16.79
CA ARG A 221 11.58 -11.84 16.48
C ARG A 221 11.64 -12.91 15.38
N GLU A 222 10.61 -13.75 15.25
CA GLU A 222 10.56 -14.85 14.28
C GLU A 222 10.55 -14.39 12.81
N ASP A 223 9.97 -13.21 12.56
CA ASP A 223 9.90 -12.63 11.22
C ASP A 223 11.21 -11.93 10.81
N ILE A 224 12.11 -11.67 11.76
CA ILE A 224 13.41 -11.04 11.52
C ILE A 224 14.42 -12.11 11.16
N VAL A 225 14.91 -12.08 9.92
CA VAL A 225 15.84 -13.09 9.39
C VAL A 225 17.26 -12.79 9.84
N MET A 226 17.70 -11.55 9.65
CA MET A 226 19.07 -11.14 9.94
C MET A 226 19.15 -9.64 10.13
N GLU A 227 20.17 -9.22 10.88
CA GLU A 227 20.61 -7.84 10.92
C GLU A 227 21.50 -7.53 9.72
N LEU A 228 21.30 -6.35 9.13
CA LEU A 228 22.09 -5.86 8.01
C LEU A 228 23.20 -4.94 8.54
N PRO A 229 24.40 -4.95 7.93
CA PRO A 229 25.45 -4.04 8.30
C PRO A 229 25.04 -2.59 8.03
N LYS A 230 25.73 -1.65 8.65
CA LYS A 230 25.49 -0.22 8.46
C LYS A 230 25.56 0.13 6.96
N PRO A 231 24.53 0.80 6.40
CA PRO A 231 24.50 1.11 4.98
C PRO A 231 25.46 2.25 4.63
N GLU A 232 25.98 2.20 3.40
CA GLU A 232 26.52 3.37 2.72
C GLU A 232 25.38 4.30 2.32
N ILE A 233 25.44 5.53 2.80
CA ILE A 233 24.45 6.56 2.45
C ILE A 233 24.93 7.25 1.16
N LEU A 234 24.13 7.13 0.11
CA LEU A 234 24.35 7.81 -1.17
C LEU A 234 23.38 9.00 -1.29
N GLY A 235 23.90 10.15 -1.70
CA GLY A 235 23.12 11.39 -1.78
C GLY A 235 22.90 12.06 -0.42
N GLY A 236 21.79 12.80 -0.26
CA GLY A 236 21.48 13.54 0.97
C GLY A 236 21.77 15.05 0.89
N THR A 237 21.97 15.60 -0.31
CA THR A 237 21.86 17.05 -0.53
C THR A 237 20.38 17.43 -0.58
N GLU A 238 20.04 18.71 -0.33
CA GLU A 238 18.64 19.18 -0.34
C GLU A 238 17.88 18.82 -1.63
N ARG A 239 18.60 18.65 -2.75
CA ARG A 239 18.03 18.30 -4.06
C ARG A 239 17.93 16.79 -4.33
N ALA A 240 18.68 15.95 -3.60
CA ALA A 240 18.81 14.53 -3.89
C ALA A 240 18.41 13.67 -2.70
N PHE A 241 17.39 12.82 -2.89
CA PHE A 241 16.92 11.88 -1.87
C PHE A 241 18.04 11.02 -1.29
N LYS A 242 17.95 10.76 0.02
CA LYS A 242 18.86 9.87 0.74
C LYS A 242 18.61 8.42 0.30
N LYS A 243 19.62 7.81 -0.30
CA LYS A 243 19.61 6.39 -0.71
C LYS A 243 20.52 5.60 0.21
N PHE A 244 20.16 4.35 0.46
CA PHE A 244 20.93 3.41 1.28
C PHE A 244 21.41 2.26 0.41
N LYS A 245 22.67 1.86 0.59
CA LYS A 245 23.27 0.72 -0.08
C LYS A 245 23.95 -0.15 0.96
N PHE A 246 23.68 -1.46 0.91
CA PHE A 246 24.25 -2.42 1.84
C PHE A 246 25.35 -3.22 1.12
N ASN A 247 26.49 -3.39 1.78
CA ASN A 247 27.60 -4.21 1.26
C ASN A 247 27.41 -5.68 1.64
N VAL A 248 26.23 -6.23 1.33
CA VAL A 248 25.88 -7.64 1.52
C VAL A 248 25.26 -8.16 0.23
N ASP A 249 25.58 -9.41 -0.11
CA ASP A 249 24.93 -10.09 -1.21
C ASP A 249 23.53 -10.55 -0.79
N LEU A 250 22.53 -9.85 -1.32
CA LEU A 250 21.12 -10.10 -1.08
C LEU A 250 20.42 -10.68 -2.32
N THR A 251 21.17 -11.27 -3.24
CA THR A 251 20.66 -11.79 -4.52
C THR A 251 19.74 -13.00 -4.34
N ASP A 252 19.99 -13.79 -3.29
CA ASP A 252 19.25 -15.03 -3.02
C ASP A 252 17.88 -14.74 -2.37
N PHE A 253 17.72 -13.54 -1.83
CA PHE A 253 16.48 -13.07 -1.24
C PHE A 253 15.66 -12.32 -2.29
N SER A 254 14.41 -12.74 -2.48
CA SER A 254 13.45 -12.01 -3.32
C SER A 254 13.00 -10.73 -2.60
N ILE A 255 13.84 -9.69 -2.67
CA ILE A 255 13.61 -8.39 -2.04
C ILE A 255 12.78 -7.50 -2.95
N TYR A 256 11.73 -6.89 -2.38
CA TYR A 256 10.79 -5.99 -3.04
C TYR A 256 10.84 -4.57 -2.45
#